data_AF-A0A957XLK3-F1
#
_entry.id   AF-A0A957XLK3-F1
#
_cell.length_a   1.000
_cell.length_b   1.000
_cell.length_c   1.000
_cell.angle_alpha   90.00
_cell.angle_beta   90.00
_cell.angle_gamma   90.00
#
_symmetry.space_group_name_H-M   'P 1'
#
loop_
_entity.id
_entity.type
_entity.pdbx_description
1 polymer ?
#
loop_
_entity_poly.entity_id
_entity_poly.type
_entity_poly.pdbx_seq_one_letter_code
_entity_poly.pdbx_strand_id
1 'polypeptide(L)'
;MAYYLVKANIHSDKLDELKARLDSNEIKAMRPFGVALDYALKHARISADGQAVWEEEDYCRPPLAMERAAILDTYFTNLRVEPVDEGEGWQQIDDLSRLWT
;
A
#
# COMPACT_ATOMS: atom_id res chain seq x y z
N MET A 1 -16.06 -6.37 -0.33
CA MET A 1 -14.78 -6.52 0.38
C MET A 1 -14.63 -5.39 1.38
N ALA A 2 -13.62 -5.41 2.23
CA ALA A 2 -13.31 -4.27 3.10
C ALA A 2 -12.21 -3.43 2.43
N TYR A 3 -12.34 -2.11 2.50
CA TYR A 3 -11.34 -1.18 2.01
C TYR A 3 -10.81 -0.36 3.17
N TYR A 4 -9.51 -0.09 3.14
CA TYR A 4 -8.82 0.67 4.17
C TYR A 4 -7.95 1.74 3.55
N LEU A 5 -8.07 2.96 4.03
CA LEU A 5 -7.04 3.97 3.83
C LEU A 5 -5.87 3.65 4.76
N VAL A 6 -4.74 3.30 4.16
CA VAL A 6 -3.51 2.94 4.86
C VAL A 6 -2.55 4.12 4.86
N LYS A 7 -1.99 4.43 6.03
CA LYS A 7 -0.89 5.39 6.21
C LYS A 7 0.27 4.70 6.87
N ALA A 8 1.48 4.85 6.33
CA ALA A 8 2.66 4.19 6.89
C ALA A 8 3.94 4.99 6.68
N ASN A 9 4.89 4.82 7.61
CA ASN A 9 6.24 5.36 7.48
C ASN A 9 7.04 4.49 6.51
N ILE A 10 7.74 5.13 5.57
CA ILE A 10 8.57 4.44 4.58
C ILE A 10 9.92 4.08 5.20
N HIS A 11 10.40 2.87 4.92
CA HIS A 11 11.80 2.51 5.16
C HIS A 11 12.64 2.95 3.96
N SER A 12 13.22 4.15 4.02
CA SER A 12 13.91 4.80 2.90
C SER A 12 14.94 3.91 2.22
N ASP A 13 15.72 3.15 3.02
CA ASP A 13 16.79 2.28 2.53
C ASP A 13 16.30 1.05 1.74
N LYS A 14 14.99 0.75 1.80
CA LYS A 14 14.37 -0.38 1.11
C LYS A 14 13.37 0.04 0.03
N LEU A 15 13.18 1.35 -0.16
CA LEU A 15 12.17 1.85 -1.09
C LEU A 15 12.50 1.50 -2.55
N ASP A 16 13.78 1.57 -2.92
CA ASP A 16 14.25 1.19 -4.25
C ASP A 16 14.05 -0.31 -4.54
N GLU A 17 14.24 -1.16 -3.52
CA GLU A 17 13.97 -2.59 -3.62
C GLU A 17 12.48 -2.86 -3.84
N LEU A 18 11.60 -2.18 -3.09
CA LEU A 18 10.16 -2.29 -3.28
C LEU A 18 9.76 -1.88 -4.71
N LYS A 19 10.31 -0.77 -5.21
CA LYS A 19 10.05 -0.31 -6.58
C LYS A 19 10.46 -1.37 -7.61
N ALA A 20 11.65 -1.96 -7.47
CA ALA A 20 12.12 -2.99 -8.37
C ALA A 20 11.20 -4.24 -8.38
N ARG A 21 10.65 -4.64 -7.23
CA ARG A 21 9.71 -5.77 -7.12
C ARG A 21 8.34 -5.47 -7.72
N LEU A 22 7.89 -4.21 -7.65
CA LEU A 22 6.67 -3.73 -8.33
C LEU A 22 6.87 -3.71 -9.85
N ASP A 23 8.02 -3.23 -10.31
CA ASP A 23 8.36 -3.13 -11.73
C ASP A 23 8.55 -4.52 -12.37
N SER A 24 9.06 -5.49 -11.61
CA SER A 24 9.20 -6.90 -12.06
C SER A 24 7.88 -7.68 -12.08
N ASN A 25 6.78 -7.10 -11.57
CA ASN A 25 5.49 -7.77 -11.34
C ASN A 25 5.56 -8.97 -10.39
N GLU A 26 6.60 -9.07 -9.55
CA GLU A 26 6.73 -10.14 -8.56
C GLU A 26 5.57 -10.09 -7.56
N ILE A 27 5.26 -8.90 -7.04
CA ILE A 27 4.17 -8.70 -6.08
C ILE A 27 2.81 -9.04 -6.74
N LYS A 28 2.59 -8.63 -7.98
CA LYS A 28 1.39 -8.94 -8.77
C LYS A 28 1.14 -10.44 -8.95
N ALA A 29 2.20 -11.23 -9.02
CA ALA A 29 2.11 -12.68 -9.17
C ALA A 29 1.68 -13.40 -7.87
N MET A 30 1.77 -12.74 -6.71
CA MET A 30 1.36 -13.31 -5.43
C MET A 30 -0.15 -13.53 -5.36
N ARG A 31 -0.56 -14.53 -4.58
CA ARG A 31 -1.97 -14.91 -4.38
C ARG A 31 -2.27 -15.02 -2.89
N PRO A 32 -3.49 -14.65 -2.46
CA PRO A 32 -4.60 -14.11 -3.26
C PRO A 32 -4.52 -12.59 -3.51
N PHE A 33 -3.71 -11.86 -2.75
CA PHE A 33 -3.73 -10.39 -2.64
C PHE A 33 -2.85 -9.64 -3.64
N GLY A 34 -1.93 -10.34 -4.33
CA GLY A 34 -0.84 -9.68 -5.07
C GLY A 34 -1.29 -8.67 -6.12
N VAL A 35 -2.42 -8.90 -6.79
CA VAL A 35 -2.97 -7.99 -7.80
C VAL A 35 -3.44 -6.68 -7.18
N ALA A 36 -4.21 -6.76 -6.09
CA ALA A 36 -4.71 -5.59 -5.38
C ALA A 36 -3.55 -4.80 -4.77
N LEU A 37 -2.64 -5.48 -4.08
CA LEU A 37 -1.48 -4.87 -3.43
C LEU A 37 -0.53 -4.19 -4.45
N ASP A 38 -0.24 -4.83 -5.59
CA ASP A 38 0.59 -4.24 -6.65
C ASP A 38 -0.04 -2.95 -7.20
N TYR A 39 -1.35 -2.97 -7.44
CA TYR A 39 -2.08 -1.79 -7.88
C TYR A 39 -2.02 -0.68 -6.83
N ALA A 40 -2.33 -1.00 -5.58
CA ALA A 40 -2.37 -0.07 -4.48
C ALA A 40 -1.01 0.61 -4.25
N LEU A 41 0.06 -0.18 -4.18
CA LEU A 41 1.40 0.36 -3.98
C LEU A 41 1.89 1.18 -5.18
N LYS A 42 1.63 0.78 -6.43
CA LYS A 42 1.99 1.58 -7.62
C LYS A 42 1.28 2.94 -7.67
N HIS A 43 0.09 3.03 -7.08
CA HIS A 43 -0.68 4.27 -7.01
C HIS A 43 -0.56 4.95 -5.65
N ALA A 44 0.29 4.45 -4.74
CA ALA A 44 0.51 5.09 -3.46
C ALA A 44 0.95 6.55 -3.62
N ARG A 45 0.50 7.36 -2.69
CA ARG A 45 0.82 8.79 -2.57
C ARG A 45 1.79 9.02 -1.42
N ILE A 46 2.43 10.18 -1.42
CA ILE A 46 3.25 10.65 -0.32
C ILE A 46 2.58 11.86 0.34
N SER A 47 2.39 11.79 1.66
CA SER A 47 1.87 12.91 2.45
C SER A 47 2.91 14.01 2.63
N ALA A 48 2.47 15.20 3.06
CA ALA A 48 3.38 16.30 3.40
C ALA A 48 4.39 15.93 4.51
N ASP A 49 4.03 14.97 5.37
CA ASP A 49 4.88 14.44 6.45
C ASP A 49 5.83 13.32 5.97
N GLY A 50 5.84 13.00 4.68
CA GLY A 50 6.70 11.97 4.08
C GLY A 50 6.22 10.53 4.31
N GLN A 51 4.95 10.34 4.67
CA GLN A 51 4.36 9.00 4.83
C GLN A 51 3.77 8.49 3.51
N ALA A 52 3.86 7.19 3.27
CA ALA A 52 3.14 6.55 2.18
C ALA A 52 1.66 6.42 2.55
N VAL A 53 0.78 6.73 1.59
CA VAL A 53 -0.67 6.68 1.75
C VAL A 53 -1.32 5.99 0.55
N TRP A 54 -2.18 5.01 0.78
CA TRP A 54 -2.90 4.29 -0.28
C TRP A 54 -4.20 3.69 0.25
N GLU A 55 -5.15 3.42 -0.65
CA GLU A 55 -6.29 2.57 -0.34
C GLU A 55 -5.93 1.11 -0.63
N GLU A 56 -6.21 0.23 0.31
CA GLU A 56 -5.95 -1.20 0.22
C GLU A 56 -7.25 -1.99 0.24
N GLU A 57 -7.35 -2.94 -0.68
CA GLU A 57 -8.45 -3.89 -0.73
C GLU A 57 -8.06 -5.12 0.08
N ASP A 58 -8.86 -5.45 1.09
CA ASP A 58 -8.56 -6.52 2.02
C ASP A 58 -9.54 -7.69 1.90
N TYR A 59 -8.95 -8.87 1.78
CA TYR A 59 -9.63 -10.15 1.67
C TYR A 59 -9.55 -10.98 2.96
N CYS A 60 -8.91 -10.46 4.03
CA CYS A 60 -8.57 -11.19 5.25
C CYS A 60 -9.39 -10.79 6.49
N ARG A 61 -9.30 -11.64 7.53
CA ARG A 61 -9.68 -11.35 8.92
C ARG A 61 -8.59 -11.96 9.82
N PRO A 62 -7.80 -11.18 10.59
CA PRO A 62 -7.81 -9.72 10.74
C PRO A 62 -7.25 -8.98 9.51
N PRO A 63 -7.47 -7.65 9.41
CA PRO A 63 -7.16 -6.93 8.19
C PRO A 63 -5.69 -6.94 7.80
N LEU A 64 -5.43 -7.09 6.50
CA LEU A 64 -4.10 -7.01 5.88
C LEU A 64 -3.08 -8.05 6.38
N ALA A 65 -3.53 -9.11 7.06
CA ALA A 65 -2.61 -10.03 7.74
C ALA A 65 -1.60 -10.69 6.77
N MET A 66 -2.04 -11.03 5.55
CA MET A 66 -1.21 -11.72 4.57
C MET A 66 -0.25 -10.74 3.87
N GLU A 67 -0.77 -9.57 3.51
CA GLU A 67 -0.06 -8.46 2.87
C GLU A 67 1.05 -7.95 3.79
N ARG A 68 0.75 -7.81 5.09
CA ARG A 68 1.72 -7.39 6.11
C ARG A 68 2.84 -8.38 6.29
N ALA A 69 2.51 -9.65 6.46
CA ALA A 69 3.50 -10.70 6.65
C ALA A 69 4.40 -10.90 5.41
N ALA A 70 3.86 -10.72 4.20
CA ALA A 70 4.60 -10.97 2.97
C ALA A 70 5.41 -9.76 2.49
N ILE A 71 4.86 -8.55 2.60
CA ILE A 71 5.42 -7.34 1.96
C ILE A 71 5.44 -6.16 2.93
N LEU A 72 4.29 -5.75 3.47
CA LEU A 72 4.17 -4.40 4.04
C LEU A 72 5.08 -4.18 5.25
N ASP A 73 5.21 -5.14 6.17
CA ASP A 73 6.05 -4.96 7.36
C ASP A 73 7.56 -4.96 7.04
N THR A 74 7.96 -5.35 5.83
CA THR A 74 9.36 -5.28 5.39
C THR A 74 9.76 -3.86 4.98
N TYR A 75 8.83 -3.13 4.34
CA TYR A 75 9.09 -1.84 3.68
C TYR A 75 8.47 -0.65 4.42
N PHE A 76 7.50 -0.91 5.28
CA PHE A 76 6.74 0.12 6.00
C PHE A 76 6.74 -0.15 7.50
N THR A 77 6.62 0.92 8.28
CA THR A 77 6.47 0.85 9.74
C THR A 77 5.33 1.74 10.20
N ASN A 78 4.83 1.49 11.42
CA ASN A 78 3.74 2.26 12.02
C ASN A 78 2.50 2.35 11.10
N LEU A 79 2.14 1.23 10.47
CA LEU A 79 0.94 1.14 9.63
C LEU A 79 -0.30 1.48 10.46
N ARG A 80 -1.09 2.43 9.95
CA ARG A 80 -2.41 2.78 10.45
C ARG A 80 -3.41 2.55 9.35
N VAL A 81 -4.56 2.00 9.72
CA VAL A 81 -5.65 1.69 8.79
C VAL A 81 -6.92 2.39 9.26
N GLU A 82 -7.63 2.97 8.32
CA GLU A 82 -8.94 3.59 8.53
C GLU A 82 -9.93 2.95 7.54
N PRO A 83 -11.06 2.38 7.99
CA PRO A 83 -12.06 1.83 7.09
C PRO A 83 -12.65 2.92 6.20
N VAL A 84 -12.76 2.66 4.90
CA VAL A 84 -13.35 3.55 3.90
C VAL A 84 -14.25 2.76 2.96
N ASP A 85 -15.14 3.44 2.25
CA ASP A 85 -15.83 2.84 1.11
C ASP A 85 -14.87 2.66 -0.09
N GLU A 86 -15.22 1.76 -1.01
CA GLU A 86 -14.42 1.52 -2.23
C GLU A 86 -14.19 2.82 -3.01
N GLY A 87 -12.93 3.15 -3.27
CA GLY A 87 -12.55 4.35 -4.00
C GLY A 87 -12.59 5.66 -3.19
N GLU A 88 -13.14 5.65 -1.98
CA GLU A 88 -13.17 6.84 -1.12
C GLU A 88 -11.77 7.20 -0.63
N GLY A 89 -10.95 6.21 -0.26
CA GLY A 89 -9.56 6.43 0.13
C GLY A 89 -8.75 7.05 -1.01
N TRP A 90 -8.95 6.60 -2.25
CA TRP A 90 -8.33 7.23 -3.42
C TRP A 90 -8.77 8.69 -3.62
N GLN A 91 -10.06 9.00 -3.46
CA GLN A 91 -10.57 10.37 -3.55
C GLN A 91 -9.96 11.28 -2.48
N GLN A 92 -9.80 10.79 -1.25
CA GLN A 92 -9.21 11.56 -0.14
C GLN A 92 -7.74 11.93 -0.37
N ILE A 93 -7.01 11.20 -1.23
CA ILE A 93 -5.57 11.39 -1.46
C ILE A 93 -5.24 11.85 -2.88
N ASP A 94 -6.23 12.22 -3.69
CA ASP A 94 -6.00 12.55 -5.10
C ASP A 94 -5.10 13.79 -5.27
N ASP A 95 -5.21 14.75 -4.36
CA ASP A 95 -4.38 15.97 -4.31
C ASP A 95 -2.93 15.72 -3.85
N LEU A 96 -2.60 14.52 -3.37
CA LEU A 96 -1.25 14.19 -2.92
C LEU A 96 -0.35 13.79 -4.10
N SER A 97 0.93 14.10 -3.96
CA SER A 97 1.97 13.67 -4.89
C SER A 97 2.08 12.14 -4.94
N ARG A 98 2.40 11.59 -6.11
CA ARG A 98 2.69 10.15 -6.24
C ARG A 98 3.96 9.79 -5.46
N LEU A 99 3.96 8.61 -4.85
CA LEU A 99 5.14 8.08 -4.15
C LEU A 99 6.28 7.80 -5.13
N TRP A 100 5.94 7.30 -6.31
CA TRP A 100 6.90 6.98 -7.36
C TRP A 100 6.93 8.10 -8.40
N THR A 101 8.13 8.47 -8.81
CA THR A 101 8.39 9.34 -9.96
C THR A 101 8.92 8.52 -11.14
#